data_AF-A0AAW5V019-F1
#
_entry.id   AF-A0AAW5V019-F1
#
_cell.length_a   1.000
_cell.length_b   1.000
_cell.length_c   1.000
_cell.angle_alpha   90.00
_cell.angle_beta   90.00
_cell.angle_gamma   90.00
#
_symmetry.space_group_name_H-M   'P 1'
#
loop_
_entity.id
_entity.type
_entity.pdbx_description
1 polymer ?
#
loop_
_entity_poly.entity_id
_entity_poly.type
_entity_poly.pdbx_seq_one_letter_code
_entity_poly.pdbx_strand_id
1 'polypeptide(L)' 'FIAQHATGCCCRGCFFKWHHIPAGRQLTGEEQQYAVAVLMAWIEKQV' A
#
# COMPACT_ATOMS: atom_id res chain seq x y z
N PHE A 1 -5.81 6.44 8.34
CA PHE A 1 -4.68 7.10 7.66
C PHE A 1 -5.05 7.40 6.22
N ILE A 2 -5.24 8.66 5.84
CA ILE A 2 -5.77 9.07 4.52
C ILE A 2 -4.92 8.50 3.37
N ALA A 3 -3.59 8.60 3.48
CA ALA A 3 -2.66 8.06 2.48
C ALA A 3 -2.94 6.59 2.16
N GLN A 4 -3.14 5.73 3.18
CA GLN A 4 -3.40 4.30 2.96
C GLN A 4 -4.71 4.02 2.23
N HIS A 5 -5.76 4.80 2.48
CA HIS A 5 -7.02 4.65 1.74
C HIS A 5 -6.91 5.22 0.33
N ALA A 6 -6.26 6.37 0.19
CA ALA A 6 -6.05 7.03 -1.10
C ALA A 6 -5.19 6.17 -2.04
N THR A 7 -4.23 5.43 -1.50
CA THR A 7 -3.32 4.59 -2.30
C THR A 7 -3.72 3.12 -2.36
N GLY A 8 -4.77 2.67 -1.68
CA GLY A 8 -5.14 1.24 -1.67
C GLY A 8 -4.21 0.34 -0.85
N CYS A 9 -3.51 0.89 0.14
CA CYS A 9 -2.60 0.17 1.04
C CYS A 9 -3.21 -0.12 2.43
N CYS A 10 -4.52 0.09 2.64
CA CYS A 10 -5.16 0.01 3.97
C CYS A 10 -5.53 -1.40 4.44
N CYS A 11 -5.75 -2.36 3.52
CA CYS A 11 -6.08 -3.74 3.88
C CYS A 11 -5.60 -4.72 2.80
N ARG A 12 -5.54 -6.02 3.12
CA ARG A 12 -5.13 -7.06 2.16
C ARG A 12 -6.00 -7.07 0.90
N GLY A 13 -7.30 -6.79 1.02
CA GLY A 13 -8.21 -6.70 -0.13
C GLY A 13 -7.84 -5.56 -1.09
N CYS A 14 -7.43 -4.41 -0.56
CA CYS A 14 -6.94 -3.30 -1.38
C CYS A 14 -5.59 -3.62 -2.02
N PHE A 15 -4.68 -4.28 -1.29
CA PHE A 15 -3.43 -4.81 -1.87
C PHE A 15 -3.68 -5.77 -3.03
N PHE A 16 -4.62 -6.70 -2.87
CA PHE A 16 -4.98 -7.64 -3.94
C PHE A 16 -5.58 -6.91 -5.15
N LYS A 17 -6.55 -6.02 -4.91
CA LYS A 17 -7.28 -5.32 -5.96
C LYS A 17 -6.41 -4.35 -6.76
N TRP A 18 -5.56 -3.58 -6.07
CA TRP A 18 -4.88 -2.42 -6.65
C TRP A 18 -3.39 -2.63 -6.91
N HIS A 19 -2.76 -3.50 -6.13
CA HIS A 19 -1.31 -3.74 -6.20
C HIS A 19 -0.97 -5.17 -6.62
N HIS A 20 -1.99 -6.00 -6.91
CA HIS A 20 -1.84 -7.40 -7.29
C HIS A 20 -1.02 -8.24 -6.30
N ILE A 21 -1.00 -7.84 -5.02
CA ILE A 21 -0.33 -8.58 -3.95
C ILE A 21 -1.34 -9.55 -3.32
N PRO A 22 -1.10 -10.87 -3.35
CA PRO A 22 -2.03 -11.87 -2.83
C PRO A 22 -2.42 -11.66 -1.37
N ALA A 23 -3.70 -11.85 -1.07
CA ALA A 23 -4.19 -11.99 0.30
C ALA A 23 -3.90 -13.41 0.84
N GLY A 24 -4.10 -13.60 2.15
CA GLY A 24 -3.92 -14.91 2.78
C GLY A 24 -2.51 -15.21 3.28
N ARG A 25 -1.57 -14.27 3.12
CA ARG A 25 -0.25 -14.32 3.76
C ARG A 25 0.18 -12.94 4.28
N GLN A 26 1.20 -12.94 5.12
CA GLN A 26 1.90 -11.72 5.49
C GLN A 26 2.59 -11.11 4.26
N LEU A 27 2.72 -9.79 4.27
CA LEU A 27 3.55 -9.10 3.29
C LEU A 27 5.01 -9.49 3.47
N THR A 28 5.72 -9.69 2.36
CA THR A 28 7.17 -9.78 2.38
C THR A 28 7.79 -8.44 2.78
N GLY A 29 9.06 -8.44 3.18
CA GLY A 29 9.77 -7.18 3.45
C GLY A 29 9.75 -6.23 2.24
N GLU A 30 9.91 -6.76 1.03
CA GLU A 30 9.87 -6.01 -0.22
C GLU A 30 8.49 -5.39 -0.49
N GLU A 31 7.41 -6.13 -0.26
CA GLU A 31 6.06 -5.60 -0.43
C GLU A 31 5.70 -4.53 0.62
N GLN A 32 6.25 -4.65 1.83
CA GLN A 32 6.14 -3.61 2.85
C GLN A 32 6.90 -2.34 2.43
N GLN A 33 8.12 -2.49 1.93
CA GLN A 33 8.91 -1.37 1.41
C GLN A 33 8.20 -0.70 0.22
N TYR A 34 7.62 -1.48 -0.69
CA TYR A 34 6.79 -0.97 -1.77
C TYR A 34 5.59 -0.16 -1.25
N ALA A 35 4.85 -0.69 -0.27
CA ALA A 35 3.72 0.02 0.33
C ALA A 35 4.17 1.36 0.94
N VAL A 36 5.29 1.37 1.65
CA VAL A 36 5.87 2.61 2.21
C VAL A 36 6.21 3.59 1.10
N ALA A 37 6.88 3.15 0.03
CA ALA A 37 7.24 4.01 -1.10
C ALA A 37 6.00 4.65 -1.76
N VAL A 38 4.93 3.87 -1.97
CA VAL A 38 3.67 4.38 -2.52
C VAL A 38 3.03 5.42 -1.59
N LEU A 39 3.01 5.17 -0.28
CA LEU A 39 2.47 6.10 0.70
C LEU A 39 3.26 7.41 0.73
N MET A 40 4.59 7.33 0.76
CA MET A 40 5.46 8.51 0.76
C MET A 40 5.29 9.34 -0.51
N ALA A 41 5.25 8.71 -1.68
CA ALA A 41 5.02 9.39 -2.96
C ALA A 41 3.65 10.11 -3.03
N TRP A 42 2.63 9.59 -2.34
CA TRP A 42 1.35 10.28 -2.22
C TRP A 42 1.46 11.47 -1.26
N ILE A 43 2.05 11.28 -0.07
CA ILE A 43 2.23 12.33 0.93
C ILE A 43 3.00 13.51 0.36
N GLU A 44 4.11 13.27 -0.34
CA GLU A 44 4.92 14.31 -0.99
C GLU A 44 4.12 15.18 -1.97
N LYS A 45 3.07 14.63 -2.60
CA LYS A 45 2.18 15.36 -3.51
C LYS A 45 1.05 16.12 -2.81
N GLN A 46 0.85 15.89 -1.51
CA GLN A 46 -0.17 16.58 -0.71
C GLN A 46 0.41 17.73 0.12
N VAL A 47 1.74 17.89 0.11
CA VAL A 47 2.47 19.04 0.66
C VAL A 47 2.57 20.11 -0.41
#